data_AF-A0A663A9L0-F1
#
_entry.id   AF-A0A663A9L0-F1
#
_cell.length_a   1.000
_cell.length_b   1.000
_cell.length_c   1.000
_cell.angle_alpha   90.00
_cell.angle_beta   90.00
_cell.angle_gamma   90.00
#
_symmetry.space_group_name_H-M   'P 1'
#
loop_
_entity.id
_entity.type
_entity.pdbx_description
1 polymer ?
#
loop_
_entity_poly.entity_id
_entity_poly.type
_entity_poly.pdbx_seq_one_letter_code
_entity_poly.pdbx_strand_id
1 'polypeptide(L)'
;MRRRSRGLSRSKSRPSPTHNDHYRLSLLTGETAYDPGEFSQATIEIEVSDLIGIEDAQTAHERWLASDVAAAFNESVYHPYTSLKFHTLLVAALLDNPRADHDFGDLRLIVDPAGDVVPFRTVFNGDRFALRIDENTDGSPSARLGSRPWRSWASVWNRLTAHPLDTGHDKYDMTLDANLRRMQSWSAALQYIEDYHEWRPDR
;
A
#
# COMPACT_ATOMS: atom_id res chain seq x y z
N MET A 1 -41.26 13.51 41.88
CA MET A 1 -40.63 12.32 41.28
C MET A 1 -41.40 11.94 40.02
N ARG A 2 -40.82 12.19 38.83
CA ARG A 2 -41.05 11.53 37.51
C ARG A 2 -40.48 12.43 36.41
N ARG A 3 -39.22 12.19 36.04
CA ARG A 3 -38.58 12.73 34.83
C ARG A 3 -39.14 11.99 33.62
N ARG A 4 -39.65 12.71 32.62
CA ARG A 4 -39.89 12.19 31.27
C ARG A 4 -38.56 12.26 30.51
N SER A 5 -38.00 11.11 30.15
CA SER A 5 -36.87 11.04 29.22
C SER A 5 -37.36 11.39 27.82
N ARG A 6 -36.85 12.49 27.25
CA ARG A 6 -36.93 12.77 25.82
C ARG A 6 -35.75 12.07 25.15
N GLY A 7 -36.05 11.27 24.13
CA GLY A 7 -35.07 10.49 23.39
C GLY A 7 -34.01 11.35 22.74
N LEU A 8 -32.75 10.95 22.90
CA LEU A 8 -31.69 11.32 21.99
C LEU A 8 -31.80 10.41 20.76
N SER A 9 -32.56 10.89 19.78
CA SER A 9 -32.43 10.42 18.39
C SER A 9 -30.98 10.63 17.99
N ARG A 10 -30.19 9.55 17.88
CA ARG A 10 -28.92 9.58 17.15
C ARG A 10 -29.29 9.91 15.72
N SER A 11 -29.10 11.16 15.31
CA SER A 11 -28.97 11.47 13.90
C SER A 11 -27.84 10.59 13.38
N LYS A 12 -28.20 9.57 12.59
CA LYS A 12 -27.26 8.85 11.75
C LYS A 12 -26.65 9.94 10.86
N SER A 13 -25.42 10.35 11.17
CA SER A 13 -24.56 11.02 10.21
C SER A 13 -24.70 10.27 8.89
N ARG A 14 -25.14 10.98 7.83
CA ARG A 14 -25.25 10.40 6.49
C ARG A 14 -23.94 9.65 6.22
N PRO A 15 -23.98 8.37 5.79
CA PRO A 15 -22.78 7.78 5.23
C PRO A 15 -22.28 8.73 4.14
N SER A 16 -20.97 8.92 4.08
CA SER A 16 -20.29 9.46 2.89
C SER A 16 -21.03 8.95 1.65
N PRO A 17 -21.24 9.76 0.59
CA PRO A 17 -21.65 9.23 -0.70
C PRO A 17 -20.82 7.98 -0.94
N THR A 18 -21.48 6.83 -1.13
CA THR A 18 -20.76 5.58 -1.35
C THR A 18 -19.86 5.83 -2.55
N HIS A 19 -18.55 5.70 -2.33
CA HIS A 19 -17.59 5.81 -3.41
C HIS A 19 -17.93 4.71 -4.41
N ASN A 20 -18.56 5.08 -5.52
CA ASN A 20 -19.13 4.14 -6.48
C ASN A 20 -18.26 4.01 -7.74
N ASP A 21 -17.04 4.53 -7.69
CA ASP A 21 -16.07 4.46 -8.78
C ASP A 21 -14.86 3.58 -8.40
N HIS A 22 -14.12 3.15 -9.40
CA HIS A 22 -12.90 2.37 -9.29
C HIS A 22 -11.67 3.22 -9.00
N TYR A 23 -11.77 4.55 -9.06
CA TYR A 23 -10.66 5.41 -8.63
C TYR A 23 -10.45 5.34 -7.11
N ARG A 24 -9.20 5.40 -6.68
CA ARG A 24 -8.84 5.36 -5.28
C ARG A 24 -9.05 6.73 -4.63
N LEU A 25 -9.42 6.74 -3.36
CA LEU A 25 -9.32 7.90 -2.49
C LEU A 25 -7.97 7.91 -1.75
N SER A 26 -7.29 9.05 -1.74
CA SER A 26 -6.10 9.21 -0.90
C SER A 26 -6.46 9.23 0.58
N LEU A 27 -5.74 8.49 1.41
CA LEU A 27 -5.85 8.59 2.87
C LEU A 27 -5.29 9.90 3.42
N LEU A 28 -4.48 10.60 2.64
CA LEU A 28 -3.83 11.84 3.04
C LEU A 28 -4.74 13.05 2.84
N THR A 29 -5.36 13.16 1.65
CA THR A 29 -6.21 14.30 1.28
C THR A 29 -7.71 14.00 1.37
N GLY A 30 -8.10 12.71 1.26
CA GLY A 30 -9.50 12.30 1.12
C GLY A 30 -10.06 12.51 -0.28
N GLU A 31 -9.25 12.99 -1.22
CA GLU A 31 -9.64 13.26 -2.61
C GLU A 31 -9.37 12.06 -3.52
N THR A 32 -10.00 12.05 -4.70
CA THR A 32 -9.73 11.03 -5.72
C THR A 32 -8.29 11.16 -6.22
N ALA A 33 -7.61 10.02 -6.35
CA ALA A 33 -6.29 9.93 -6.96
C ALA A 33 -6.33 10.15 -8.48
N TYR A 34 -7.51 10.08 -9.09
CA TYR A 34 -7.70 10.43 -10.50
C TYR A 34 -7.74 11.94 -10.69
N ASP A 35 -6.74 12.48 -11.38
CA ASP A 35 -6.75 13.82 -11.94
C ASP A 35 -7.03 13.76 -13.47
N PRO A 36 -8.18 14.25 -13.95
CA PRO A 36 -8.49 14.27 -15.38
C PRO A 36 -7.57 15.18 -16.22
N GLY A 37 -6.82 16.09 -15.58
CA GLY A 37 -5.79 16.91 -16.22
C GLY A 37 -4.48 16.14 -16.47
N GLU A 38 -4.19 15.15 -15.64
CA GLU A 38 -3.00 14.29 -15.75
C GLU A 38 -3.31 13.01 -16.55
N PHE A 39 -4.50 12.44 -16.36
CA PHE A 39 -4.92 11.19 -16.98
C PHE A 39 -6.18 11.39 -17.84
N SER A 40 -6.00 11.51 -19.16
CA SER A 40 -7.15 11.39 -20.06
C SER A 40 -7.68 9.96 -20.08
N GLN A 41 -8.99 9.76 -20.28
CA GLN A 41 -9.58 8.41 -20.36
C GLN A 41 -8.89 7.54 -21.44
N ALA A 42 -8.55 8.14 -22.59
CA ALA A 42 -7.84 7.43 -23.65
C ALA A 42 -6.42 7.04 -23.22
N THR A 43 -5.73 7.87 -22.44
CA THR A 43 -4.42 7.55 -21.87
C THR A 43 -4.53 6.39 -20.89
N ILE A 44 -5.54 6.39 -20.02
CA ILE A 44 -5.79 5.28 -19.08
C ILE A 44 -6.02 3.97 -19.82
N GLU A 45 -6.86 3.98 -20.86
CA GLU A 45 -7.16 2.76 -21.62
C GLU A 45 -5.90 2.16 -22.26
N ILE A 46 -5.01 3.00 -22.80
CA ILE A 46 -3.73 2.57 -23.38
C ILE A 46 -2.80 2.04 -22.29
N GLU A 47 -2.56 2.80 -21.21
CA GLU A 47 -1.64 2.42 -20.13
C GLU A 47 -2.09 1.12 -19.44
N VAL A 48 -3.40 0.96 -19.19
CA VAL A 48 -3.96 -0.29 -18.64
C VAL A 48 -3.76 -1.44 -19.62
N SER A 49 -4.02 -1.24 -20.92
CA SER A 49 -3.80 -2.25 -21.96
C SER A 49 -2.33 -2.66 -22.03
N ASP A 50 -1.42 -1.71 -21.94
CA ASP A 50 0.02 -1.95 -21.97
C ASP A 50 0.47 -2.71 -20.73
N LEU A 51 -0.03 -2.36 -19.53
CA LEU A 51 0.32 -3.04 -18.27
C LEU A 51 -0.12 -4.51 -18.22
N ILE A 52 -1.26 -4.85 -18.81
CA ILE A 52 -1.77 -6.23 -18.84
C ILE A 52 -1.26 -7.03 -20.04
N GLY A 53 -0.74 -6.36 -21.07
CA GLY A 53 -0.21 -6.96 -22.29
C GLY A 53 1.25 -7.40 -22.21
N ILE A 54 1.94 -7.15 -21.09
CA ILE A 54 3.37 -7.46 -20.94
C ILE A 54 3.57 -8.98 -20.84
N GLU A 55 4.26 -9.55 -21.82
CA GLU A 55 4.55 -10.99 -21.87
C GLU A 55 5.70 -11.41 -20.94
N ASP A 56 6.72 -10.55 -20.81
CA ASP A 56 7.85 -10.80 -19.91
C ASP A 56 7.47 -10.45 -18.47
N ALA A 57 7.43 -11.47 -17.61
CA ALA A 57 6.94 -11.31 -16.24
C ALA A 57 7.79 -10.33 -15.42
N GLN A 58 9.13 -10.34 -15.59
CA GLN A 58 10.00 -9.43 -14.85
C GLN A 58 9.75 -7.97 -15.27
N THR A 59 9.69 -7.72 -16.58
CA THR A 59 9.32 -6.41 -17.13
C THR A 59 7.94 -5.99 -16.64
N ALA A 60 6.99 -6.93 -16.53
CA ALA A 60 5.66 -6.64 -15.98
C ALA A 60 5.76 -6.17 -14.52
N HIS A 61 6.51 -6.90 -13.68
CA HIS A 61 6.71 -6.54 -12.28
C HIS A 61 7.32 -5.14 -12.11
N GLU A 62 8.35 -4.81 -12.88
CA GLU A 62 8.99 -3.49 -12.87
C GLU A 62 8.03 -2.38 -13.32
N ARG A 63 7.25 -2.62 -14.39
CA ARG A 63 6.25 -1.66 -14.89
C ARG A 63 5.11 -1.43 -13.89
N TRP A 64 4.66 -2.48 -13.21
CA TRP A 64 3.67 -2.36 -12.15
C TRP A 64 4.21 -1.59 -10.94
N LEU A 65 5.48 -1.82 -10.54
CA LEU A 65 6.12 -1.04 -9.47
C LEU A 65 6.18 0.46 -9.78
N ALA A 66 6.31 0.85 -11.04
CA ALA A 66 6.41 2.24 -11.49
C ALA A 66 5.08 2.86 -11.95
N SER A 67 3.94 2.15 -11.87
CA SER A 67 2.71 2.60 -12.50
C SER A 67 1.86 3.50 -11.60
N ASP A 68 1.77 4.79 -11.94
CA ASP A 68 0.85 5.73 -11.29
C ASP A 68 -0.61 5.46 -11.69
N VAL A 69 -0.83 5.02 -12.93
CA VAL A 69 -2.15 4.61 -13.42
C VAL A 69 -2.72 3.49 -12.56
N ALA A 70 -1.96 2.43 -12.28
CA ALA A 70 -2.42 1.34 -11.42
C ALA A 70 -2.60 1.77 -9.96
N ALA A 71 -1.84 2.77 -9.48
CA ALA A 71 -1.98 3.34 -8.13
C ALA A 71 -3.25 4.19 -7.98
N ALA A 72 -3.74 4.76 -9.08
CA ALA A 72 -4.95 5.56 -9.11
C ALA A 72 -6.25 4.74 -8.96
N PHE A 73 -6.19 3.40 -9.12
CA PHE A 73 -7.35 2.52 -8.96
C PHE A 73 -7.38 1.84 -7.60
N ASN A 74 -8.59 1.67 -7.05
CA ASN A 74 -8.84 0.85 -5.88
C ASN A 74 -8.92 -0.63 -6.23
N GLU A 75 -8.72 -1.50 -5.23
CA GLU A 75 -8.89 -2.95 -5.41
C GLU A 75 -10.34 -3.33 -5.71
N SER A 76 -11.27 -2.60 -5.08
CA SER A 76 -12.70 -2.72 -5.30
C SER A 76 -13.39 -1.47 -4.76
N VAL A 77 -14.58 -1.19 -5.28
CA VAL A 77 -15.43 -0.07 -4.84
C VAL A 77 -15.78 -0.12 -3.34
N TYR A 78 -15.66 -1.28 -2.69
CA TYR A 78 -15.88 -1.45 -1.25
C TYR A 78 -14.66 -1.10 -0.39
N HIS A 79 -13.50 -0.92 -1.02
CA HIS A 79 -12.22 -0.61 -0.39
C HIS A 79 -11.60 0.61 -1.06
N PRO A 80 -12.24 1.81 -0.99
CA PRO A 80 -11.85 2.96 -1.81
C PRO A 80 -10.44 3.50 -1.50
N TYR A 81 -9.84 3.14 -0.36
CA TYR A 81 -8.51 3.59 0.05
C TYR A 81 -7.38 2.60 -0.30
N THR A 82 -7.70 1.43 -0.86
CA THR A 82 -6.68 0.46 -1.29
C THR A 82 -6.19 0.80 -2.68
N SER A 83 -5.07 0.19 -3.08
CA SER A 83 -4.40 0.44 -4.36
C SER A 83 -4.30 -0.85 -5.16
N LEU A 84 -4.78 -0.83 -6.41
CA LEU A 84 -4.69 -1.95 -7.33
C LEU A 84 -3.24 -2.32 -7.62
N LYS A 85 -2.37 -1.32 -7.83
CA LYS A 85 -0.91 -1.50 -7.94
C LYS A 85 -0.37 -2.39 -6.82
N PHE A 86 -0.53 -1.94 -5.57
CA PHE A 86 0.05 -2.62 -4.43
C PHE A 86 -0.63 -3.97 -4.14
N HIS A 87 -1.93 -4.09 -4.42
CA HIS A 87 -2.61 -5.37 -4.34
C HIS A 87 -2.00 -6.41 -5.29
N THR A 88 -1.81 -6.04 -6.56
CA THR A 88 -1.22 -6.93 -7.57
C THR A 88 0.20 -7.31 -7.21
N LEU A 89 1.03 -6.36 -6.76
CA LEU A 89 2.41 -6.62 -6.33
C LEU A 89 2.47 -7.55 -5.11
N LEU A 90 1.59 -7.36 -4.12
CA LEU A 90 1.48 -8.26 -2.98
C LEU A 90 1.08 -9.67 -3.39
N VAL A 91 0.10 -9.80 -4.30
CA VAL A 91 -0.33 -11.11 -4.83
C VAL A 91 0.82 -11.78 -5.58
N ALA A 92 1.57 -11.04 -6.41
CA ALA A 92 2.73 -11.56 -7.12
C ALA A 92 3.77 -12.12 -6.14
N ALA A 93 4.13 -11.37 -5.10
CA ALA A 93 5.10 -11.82 -4.11
C ALA A 93 4.63 -13.04 -3.31
N LEU A 94 3.35 -13.10 -2.96
CA LEU A 94 2.79 -14.24 -2.24
C LEU A 94 2.64 -15.49 -3.12
N LEU A 95 2.47 -15.32 -4.44
CA LEU A 95 2.38 -16.44 -5.39
C LEU A 95 3.76 -16.98 -5.77
N ASP A 96 4.74 -16.10 -5.92
CA ASP A 96 6.07 -16.47 -6.37
C ASP A 96 6.91 -17.14 -5.26
N ASN A 97 6.62 -16.86 -3.99
CA ASN A 97 7.37 -17.44 -2.87
C ASN A 97 7.21 -18.97 -2.78
N PRO A 98 5.97 -19.51 -2.82
CA PRO A 98 5.77 -20.95 -2.90
C PRO A 98 6.38 -21.62 -4.14
N ARG A 99 6.54 -20.89 -5.26
CA ARG A 99 7.20 -21.42 -6.47
C ARG A 99 8.72 -21.57 -6.30
N ALA A 100 9.29 -20.87 -5.33
CA ALA A 100 10.68 -21.01 -4.90
C ALA A 100 10.83 -21.93 -3.67
N ASP A 101 9.83 -22.78 -3.39
CA ASP A 101 9.79 -23.68 -2.24
C ASP A 101 9.81 -22.99 -0.87
N HIS A 102 9.41 -21.72 -0.80
CA HIS A 102 9.30 -20.98 0.48
C HIS A 102 7.92 -21.17 1.13
N ASP A 103 7.92 -21.54 2.41
CA ASP A 103 6.70 -21.65 3.21
C ASP A 103 6.19 -20.26 3.65
N PHE A 104 4.86 -20.06 3.63
CA PHE A 104 4.25 -18.81 4.07
C PHE A 104 4.66 -18.40 5.50
N GLY A 105 4.89 -19.39 6.37
CA GLY A 105 5.27 -19.19 7.77
C GLY A 105 6.61 -18.49 7.95
N ASP A 106 7.49 -18.61 6.96
CA ASP A 106 8.85 -18.10 7.00
C ASP A 106 9.02 -16.77 6.27
N LEU A 107 8.00 -16.36 5.50
CA LEU A 107 7.98 -15.07 4.82
C LEU A 107 8.04 -13.89 5.78
N ARG A 108 8.79 -12.88 5.34
CA ARG A 108 9.08 -11.65 6.06
C ARG A 108 8.82 -10.45 5.16
N LEU A 109 8.41 -9.35 5.78
CA LEU A 109 8.62 -8.02 5.20
C LEU A 109 10.07 -7.65 5.46
N ILE A 110 10.81 -7.36 4.40
CA ILE A 110 12.22 -7.00 4.41
C ILE A 110 12.36 -5.55 3.92
N VAL A 111 13.21 -4.78 4.59
CA VAL A 111 13.55 -3.41 4.23
C VAL A 111 14.88 -3.43 3.50
N ASP A 112 14.85 -3.16 2.20
CA ASP A 112 16.04 -3.11 1.35
C ASP A 112 16.41 -1.66 1.02
N PRO A 113 17.66 -1.37 0.60
CA PRO A 113 18.04 -0.07 0.05
C PRO A 113 17.15 0.34 -1.14
N ALA A 114 17.00 1.64 -1.36
CA ALA A 114 16.28 2.15 -2.53
C ALA A 114 16.95 1.67 -3.83
N GLY A 115 16.14 1.28 -4.82
CA GLY A 115 16.61 0.81 -6.12
C GLY A 115 16.94 -0.69 -6.20
N ASP A 116 16.98 -1.40 -5.06
CA ASP A 116 17.18 -2.85 -5.04
C ASP A 116 15.85 -3.57 -5.35
N VAL A 117 15.62 -3.82 -6.65
CA VAL A 117 14.43 -4.54 -7.13
C VAL A 117 14.76 -6.02 -7.29
N VAL A 118 14.10 -6.86 -6.50
CA VAL A 118 14.09 -8.31 -6.67
C VAL A 118 12.80 -8.68 -7.43
N PRO A 119 12.90 -9.30 -8.62
CA PRO A 119 11.75 -9.67 -9.42
C PRO A 119 10.70 -10.43 -8.62
N PHE A 120 9.45 -10.04 -8.77
CA PHE A 120 8.26 -10.62 -8.13
C PHE A 120 8.20 -10.51 -6.61
N ARG A 121 9.29 -10.14 -5.95
CA ARG A 121 9.43 -10.11 -4.49
C ARG A 121 9.30 -8.69 -3.93
N THR A 122 9.87 -7.70 -4.61
CA THR A 122 9.77 -6.29 -4.23
C THR A 122 8.34 -5.80 -4.42
N VAL A 123 7.73 -5.24 -3.37
CA VAL A 123 6.34 -4.77 -3.37
C VAL A 123 6.23 -3.25 -3.27
N PHE A 124 7.33 -2.56 -2.94
CA PHE A 124 7.44 -1.11 -2.94
C PHE A 124 8.89 -0.71 -3.22
N ASN A 125 9.08 0.32 -4.03
CA ASN A 125 10.38 0.89 -4.34
C ASN A 125 10.25 2.42 -4.34
N GLY A 126 10.72 3.07 -3.28
CA GLY A 126 10.74 4.53 -3.17
C GLY A 126 12.16 5.07 -3.09
N ASP A 127 12.29 6.40 -3.06
CA ASP A 127 13.59 7.09 -3.13
C ASP A 127 14.53 6.80 -1.94
N ARG A 128 13.98 6.34 -0.80
CA ARG A 128 14.72 6.15 0.46
C ARG A 128 14.93 4.70 0.86
N PHE A 129 13.99 3.82 0.50
CA PHE A 129 14.02 2.40 0.83
C PHE A 129 13.09 1.64 -0.13
N ALA A 130 13.35 0.34 -0.25
CA ALA A 130 12.45 -0.63 -0.88
C ALA A 130 11.88 -1.58 0.18
N LEU A 131 10.74 -2.19 -0.14
CA LEU A 131 10.15 -3.26 0.67
C LEU A 131 9.95 -4.50 -0.17
N ARG A 132 10.34 -5.63 0.39
CA ARG A 132 10.26 -6.94 -0.25
C ARG A 132 9.58 -7.96 0.65
N ILE A 133 8.88 -8.93 0.04
CA ILE A 133 8.37 -10.11 0.73
C ILE A 133 9.18 -11.34 0.32
N ASP A 134 9.95 -11.90 1.24
CA ASP A 134 10.78 -13.08 1.01
C ASP A 134 11.09 -13.83 2.32
N GLU A 135 11.66 -15.02 2.21
CA GLU A 135 12.23 -15.75 3.35
C GLU A 135 13.62 -15.22 3.71
N ASN A 136 14.49 -15.05 2.72
CA ASN A 136 15.87 -14.66 2.93
C ASN A 136 16.01 -13.14 3.10
N THR A 137 16.50 -12.76 4.27
CA THR A 137 16.69 -11.36 4.67
C THR A 137 18.03 -10.77 4.25
N ASP A 138 19.05 -11.59 3.97
CA ASP A 138 20.42 -11.14 3.69
C ASP A 138 21.00 -10.16 4.75
N GLY A 139 20.52 -10.24 5.99
CA GLY A 139 20.90 -9.33 7.09
C GLY A 139 20.10 -8.01 7.13
N SER A 140 19.26 -7.74 6.13
CA SER A 140 18.38 -6.57 6.08
C SER A 140 17.36 -6.57 7.23
N PRO A 141 16.95 -5.38 7.72
CA PRO A 141 15.89 -5.26 8.70
C PRO A 141 14.61 -5.95 8.22
N SER A 142 13.96 -6.73 9.09
CA SER A 142 12.80 -7.50 8.67
C SER A 142 11.85 -7.85 9.82
N ALA A 143 10.64 -8.25 9.45
CA ALA A 143 9.64 -8.79 10.36
C ALA A 143 8.88 -9.93 9.71
N ARG A 144 8.71 -11.04 10.44
CA ARG A 144 7.87 -12.15 9.97
C ARG A 144 6.46 -11.67 9.69
N LEU A 145 5.97 -12.00 8.49
CA LEU A 145 4.54 -12.05 8.22
C LEU A 145 4.00 -13.07 9.22
N GLY A 146 4.37 -14.34 9.04
CA GLY A 146 4.22 -15.49 9.93
C GLY A 146 3.13 -16.47 9.48
N SER A 147 2.83 -17.52 10.26
CA SER A 147 2.08 -18.74 9.89
C SER A 147 0.75 -18.74 9.07
N ARG A 148 0.06 -17.62 8.79
CA ARG A 148 -1.26 -17.61 8.09
C ARG A 148 -1.53 -16.27 7.37
N PRO A 149 -2.29 -16.24 6.26
CA PRO A 149 -2.55 -15.03 5.43
C PRO A 149 -3.29 -13.85 6.09
N TRP A 150 -3.52 -13.84 7.40
CA TRP A 150 -4.32 -12.79 8.04
C TRP A 150 -3.50 -11.92 8.97
N ARG A 151 -2.89 -10.86 8.42
CA ARG A 151 -1.91 -10.07 9.16
C ARG A 151 -2.02 -8.62 8.81
N SER A 152 -2.48 -7.86 9.78
CA SER A 152 -2.43 -6.40 9.85
C SER A 152 -1.06 -5.88 9.45
N TRP A 153 -1.00 -4.92 8.51
CA TRP A 153 0.22 -4.17 8.20
C TRP A 153 0.90 -3.66 9.48
N ALA A 154 0.14 -2.97 10.35
CA ALA A 154 0.62 -2.45 11.61
C ALA A 154 1.28 -3.52 12.48
N SER A 155 0.74 -4.74 12.49
CA SER A 155 1.35 -5.83 13.26
C SER A 155 2.76 -6.15 12.76
N VAL A 156 2.98 -6.18 11.44
CA VAL A 156 4.30 -6.47 10.86
C VAL A 156 5.22 -5.25 10.98
N TRP A 157 4.73 -4.06 10.64
CA TRP A 157 5.49 -2.81 10.73
C TRP A 157 6.05 -2.59 12.15
N ASN A 158 5.23 -2.75 13.19
CA ASN A 158 5.67 -2.59 14.58
C ASN A 158 6.74 -3.62 15.04
N ARG A 159 6.90 -4.72 14.31
CA ARG A 159 7.84 -5.81 14.64
C ARG A 159 9.13 -5.75 13.83
N LEU A 160 9.31 -4.75 12.96
CA LEU A 160 10.55 -4.57 12.22
C LEU A 160 11.73 -4.47 13.18
N THR A 161 12.81 -5.18 12.88
CA THR A 161 14.05 -5.13 13.67
C THR A 161 14.71 -3.75 13.63
N ALA A 162 14.52 -2.99 12.56
CA ALA A 162 14.82 -1.57 12.44
C ALA A 162 13.85 -0.92 11.44
N HIS A 163 13.47 0.34 11.69
CA HIS A 163 12.58 1.09 10.81
C HIS A 163 13.38 1.95 9.81
N PRO A 164 12.92 2.10 8.55
CA PRO A 164 13.61 2.91 7.54
C PRO A 164 13.39 4.43 7.69
N LEU A 165 12.67 4.88 8.72
CA LEU A 165 12.26 6.28 8.92
C LEU A 165 13.05 6.91 10.08
N ASP A 166 13.51 8.15 9.91
CA ASP A 166 14.23 8.92 10.94
C ASP A 166 13.26 9.63 11.90
N THR A 167 12.56 8.82 12.69
CA THR A 167 11.57 9.31 13.65
C THR A 167 12.17 10.09 14.83
N GLY A 168 13.50 10.05 15.00
CA GLY A 168 14.21 10.76 16.06
C GLY A 168 14.48 12.24 15.74
N HIS A 169 14.59 12.58 14.46
CA HIS A 169 15.01 13.92 14.03
C HIS A 169 14.06 14.56 12.99
N ASP A 170 13.24 13.77 12.29
CA ASP A 170 12.32 14.25 11.27
C ASP A 170 10.85 14.11 11.70
N LYS A 171 10.14 15.24 11.77
CA LYS A 171 8.72 15.30 12.17
C LYS A 171 7.77 14.70 11.12
N TYR A 172 8.15 14.74 9.84
CA TYR A 172 7.38 14.12 8.76
C TYR A 172 7.49 12.60 8.88
N ASP A 173 8.69 12.09 9.07
CA ASP A 173 8.94 10.66 9.33
C ASP A 173 8.25 10.17 10.59
N MET A 174 8.26 10.97 11.67
CA MET A 174 7.53 10.67 12.89
C MET A 174 6.01 10.55 12.64
N THR A 175 5.43 11.46 11.85
CA THR A 175 4.01 11.43 11.49
C THR A 175 3.67 10.23 10.62
N LEU A 176 4.48 9.97 9.59
CA LEU A 176 4.33 8.83 8.69
C LEU A 176 4.37 7.52 9.49
N ASP A 177 5.41 7.32 10.31
CA ASP A 177 5.56 6.11 11.14
C ASP A 177 4.37 5.93 12.09
N ALA A 178 3.94 7.00 12.77
CA ALA A 178 2.80 6.94 13.66
C ALA A 178 1.53 6.46 12.95
N ASN A 179 1.28 6.93 11.73
CA ASN A 179 0.11 6.51 10.95
C ASN A 179 0.24 5.05 10.49
N LEU A 180 1.40 4.65 9.97
CA LEU A 180 1.68 3.27 9.55
C LEU A 180 1.47 2.26 10.68
N ARG A 181 1.83 2.61 11.92
CA ARG A 181 1.62 1.76 13.11
C ARG A 181 0.15 1.47 13.45
N ARG A 182 -0.81 2.09 12.76
CA ARG A 182 -2.26 1.90 12.99
C ARG A 182 -2.98 1.26 11.80
N MET A 183 -2.35 1.24 10.63
CA MET A 183 -2.98 0.75 9.40
C MET A 183 -3.13 -0.76 9.38
N GLN A 184 -4.28 -1.24 8.91
CA GLN A 184 -4.56 -2.68 8.83
C GLN A 184 -4.27 -3.23 7.43
N SER A 185 -4.74 -2.52 6.39
CA SER A 185 -4.55 -2.94 5.00
C SER A 185 -3.11 -2.68 4.54
N TRP A 186 -2.53 -3.67 3.89
CA TRP A 186 -1.19 -3.59 3.29
C TRP A 186 -1.15 -2.66 2.10
N SER A 187 -2.04 -2.85 1.12
CA SER A 187 -2.07 -2.02 -0.08
C SER A 187 -2.35 -0.55 0.23
N ALA A 188 -3.24 -0.28 1.19
CA ALA A 188 -3.49 1.08 1.66
C ALA A 188 -2.26 1.66 2.37
N ALA A 189 -1.50 0.87 3.12
CA ALA A 189 -0.30 1.34 3.82
C ALA A 189 0.85 1.63 2.85
N LEU A 190 1.09 0.74 1.88
CA LEU A 190 2.10 0.95 0.84
C LEU A 190 1.75 2.20 0.01
N GLN A 191 0.49 2.35 -0.38
CA GLN A 191 0.05 3.56 -1.08
C GLN A 191 0.16 4.82 -0.21
N TYR A 192 -0.11 4.72 1.08
CA TYR A 192 0.05 5.85 1.98
C TYR A 192 1.52 6.29 2.08
N ILE A 193 2.49 5.37 2.00
CA ILE A 193 3.91 5.73 1.95
C ILE A 193 4.21 6.54 0.68
N GLU A 194 3.72 6.08 -0.47
CA GLU A 194 3.88 6.74 -1.77
C GLU A 194 3.25 8.14 -1.77
N ASP A 195 1.96 8.24 -1.42
CA ASP A 195 1.22 9.51 -1.34
C ASP A 195 1.90 10.50 -0.37
N TYR A 196 2.38 10.01 0.78
CA TYR A 196 3.02 10.87 1.79
C TYR A 196 4.37 11.40 1.32
N HIS A 197 5.09 10.62 0.52
CA HIS A 197 6.35 11.03 -0.07
C HIS A 197 6.16 12.12 -1.14
N GLU A 198 5.12 12.01 -1.96
CA GLU A 198 4.78 13.01 -2.98
C GLU A 198 4.26 14.32 -2.38
N TRP A 199 3.45 14.24 -1.33
CA TRP A 199 2.89 15.42 -0.66
C TRP A 199 3.93 16.23 0.13
N ARG A 200 5.04 15.61 0.53
CA ARG A 200 6.00 16.19 1.48
C ARG A 200 6.47 17.59 0.99
N PRO A 201 6.23 18.66 1.76
CA PRO A 201 6.33 20.04 1.27
C PRO A 201 7.77 20.58 1.10
N ASP A 202 8.79 19.85 1.54
CA ASP A 202 10.22 20.16 1.42
C ASP A 202 10.90 19.45 0.22
N ARG A 203 10.10 18.96 -0.74
CA ARG A 203 10.59 18.44 -2.02
C ARG A 203 10.82 19.57 -3.03
#